data_AF-A0A839CVB9-F1
#
_entry.id   AF-A0A839CVB9-F1
#
_cell.length_a   1.000
_cell.length_b   1.000
_cell.length_c   1.000
_cell.angle_alpha   90.00
_cell.angle_beta   90.00
_cell.angle_gamma   90.00
#
_symmetry.space_group_name_H-M   'P 1'
#
loop_
_entity.id
_entity.type
_entity.pdbx_description
1 polymer ?
#
loop_
_entity_poly.entity_id
_entity_poly.type
_entity_poly.pdbx_seq_one_letter_code
_entity_poly.pdbx_strand_id
1 'polypeptide(L)' 'MKKNVTIRLDKDVINILDVLASKTSSTKTEIIEKALYAYALTNKKDKSNLLKFAGNWKEDEANRMLKDIYSSRISKE' A
#
# COMPACT_ATOMS: atom_id res chain seq x y z
N MET A 1 9.08 -12.92 -7.68
CA MET A 1 8.74 -14.04 -6.76
C MET A 1 7.89 -13.51 -5.62
N LYS A 2 6.84 -14.23 -5.21
CA LYS A 2 6.08 -13.92 -4.00
C LYS A 2 6.97 -14.20 -2.78
N LYS A 3 6.93 -13.32 -1.77
CA LYS A 3 7.62 -13.54 -0.48
C LYS A 3 6.64 -14.20 0.48
N ASN A 4 7.13 -15.21 1.21
CA ASN A 4 6.37 -15.82 2.28
C ASN A 4 6.28 -14.84 3.46
N VAL A 5 5.07 -14.69 4.01
CA VAL A 5 4.80 -13.85 5.18
C VAL A 5 4.00 -14.69 6.17
N THR A 6 4.42 -14.68 7.43
CA THR A 6 3.70 -15.35 8.51
C THR A 6 2.93 -14.31 9.31
N ILE A 7 1.63 -14.55 9.51
CA ILE A 7 0.75 -13.69 10.31
C ILE A 7 0.04 -14.56 11.35
N ARG A 8 -0.17 -13.99 12.55
CA ARG A 8 -1.00 -14.60 13.60
C ARG A 8 -2.38 -13.96 13.53
N LEU A 9 -3.40 -14.80 13.58
CA LEU A 9 -4.80 -14.39 13.50
C LEU A 9 -5.56 -14.97 14.68
N ASP A 10 -6.59 -14.25 15.11
CA ASP A 10 -7.50 -14.75 16.13
C ASP A 10 -8.29 -15.95 15.61
N LYS A 11 -8.69 -16.82 16.54
CA LYS A 11 -9.40 -18.06 16.23
C LYS A 11 -10.69 -17.81 15.42
N ASP A 12 -11.41 -16.75 15.74
CA ASP A 12 -12.65 -16.40 15.04
C ASP A 12 -12.39 -16.02 13.58
N VAL A 13 -11.28 -15.31 13.31
CA VAL A 13 -10.86 -14.96 11.95
C VAL A 13 -10.49 -16.21 11.16
N ILE A 14 -9.80 -17.17 11.79
CA ILE A 14 -9.47 -18.45 11.17
C ILE A 14 -10.74 -19.21 10.79
N ASN A 15 -11.73 -19.27 11.69
CA ASN A 15 -13.02 -19.92 11.43
C ASN A 15 -13.75 -19.27 10.24
N ILE A 16 -13.76 -17.94 10.16
CA ILE A 16 -14.36 -17.20 9.04
C ILE A 16 -13.64 -17.56 7.73
N LEU A 17 -12.31 -17.60 7.74
CA LEU A 17 -11.52 -17.96 6.57
C LEU A 17 -11.76 -19.41 6.11
N ASP A 18 -11.95 -20.34 7.03
CA ASP A 18 -12.30 -21.73 6.71
C ASP A 18 -13.68 -21.84 6.03
N VAL A 19 -14.69 -21.14 6.57
CA VAL A 19 -16.01 -21.08 5.97
C VAL A 19 -15.94 -20.45 4.57
N LEU A 20 -15.21 -19.35 4.40
CA LEU A 20 -15.06 -18.69 3.11
C LEU A 20 -14.33 -19.58 2.11
N ALA A 21 -13.23 -20.23 2.51
CA ALA A 21 -12.47 -21.16 1.68
C ALA A 21 -13.35 -22.29 1.14
N SER A 22 -14.19 -22.85 2.02
CA SER A 22 -15.13 -23.91 1.63
C SER A 22 -16.20 -23.43 0.65
N LYS A 23 -16.74 -22.21 0.85
CA LYS A 23 -17.80 -21.65 0.00
C LYS A 23 -17.31 -21.20 -1.37
N THR A 24 -16.07 -20.73 -1.48
CA THR A 24 -15.54 -20.18 -2.73
C THR A 24 -14.59 -21.13 -3.45
N SER A 25 -14.45 -22.38 -2.98
CA SER A 25 -13.48 -23.35 -3.50
C SER A 25 -12.09 -22.73 -3.68
N SER A 26 -11.67 -21.92 -2.72
CA SER A 26 -10.40 -21.18 -2.74
C SER A 26 -9.59 -21.46 -1.48
N THR A 27 -8.31 -21.14 -1.51
CA THR A 27 -7.45 -21.27 -0.32
C THR A 27 -7.60 -20.06 0.61
N LYS A 28 -7.36 -20.26 1.91
CA LYS A 28 -7.28 -19.17 2.89
C LYS A 28 -6.28 -18.08 2.46
N THR A 29 -5.15 -18.49 1.87
CA THR A 29 -4.13 -17.59 1.35
C THR A 29 -4.67 -16.70 0.23
N GLU A 30 -5.37 -17.26 -0.76
CA GLU A 30 -5.95 -16.48 -1.85
C GLU A 30 -7.01 -15.50 -1.36
N ILE A 31 -7.81 -15.90 -0.37
CA ILE A 31 -8.82 -15.04 0.25
C ILE A 31 -8.14 -13.84 0.92
N ILE A 32 -7.09 -14.08 1.71
CA ILE A 32 -6.32 -13.02 2.38
C ILE A 32 -5.64 -12.11 1.34
N GLU A 33 -5.02 -12.68 0.30
CA GLU A 33 -4.38 -11.90 -0.78
C GLU A 33 -5.39 -10.96 -1.46
N LYS A 34 -6.58 -11.46 -1.81
CA LYS A 34 -7.65 -10.66 -2.42
C LYS A 34 -8.16 -9.57 -1.48
N ALA A 35 -8.34 -9.89 -0.20
CA ALA A 35 -8.79 -8.93 0.81
C ALA A 35 -7.77 -7.81 1.02
N LEU A 36 -6.48 -8.16 1.15
CA LEU A 36 -5.39 -7.18 1.26
C LEU A 36 -5.26 -6.31 0.02
N TYR A 37 -5.41 -6.91 -1.17
CA TYR A 37 -5.39 -6.15 -2.42
C TYR A 37 -6.56 -5.17 -2.51
N ALA A 38 -7.78 -5.61 -2.18
CA ALA A 38 -8.97 -4.77 -2.15
C ALA A 38 -8.80 -3.63 -1.13
N TYR A 39 -8.33 -3.93 0.08
CA TYR A 39 -8.02 -2.93 1.10
C TYR A 39 -6.98 -1.92 0.64
N ALA A 40 -5.91 -2.37 -0.02
CA ALA A 40 -4.88 -1.48 -0.54
C ALA A 40 -5.42 -0.56 -1.64
N LEU A 41 -6.35 -1.04 -2.48
CA LEU A 41 -6.99 -0.23 -3.51
C LEU A 41 -7.91 0.83 -2.93
N THR A 42 -8.73 0.48 -1.93
CA THR A 42 -9.61 1.45 -1.26
C THR A 42 -8.83 2.49 -0.47
N ASN A 43 -7.78 2.09 0.24
CA ASN A 43 -6.97 3.01 1.07
C ASN A 43 -5.85 3.72 0.30
N LYS A 44 -5.57 3.35 -0.96
CA LYS A 44 -4.61 4.09 -1.81
C LYS A 44 -5.10 5.50 -2.17
N LYS A 45 -6.41 5.75 -2.11
CA LYS A 45 -7.00 7.06 -2.45
C LYS A 45 -6.76 8.12 -1.38
N ASP A 46 -6.56 7.73 -0.12
CA ASP A 46 -6.46 8.66 1.02
C ASP A 46 -5.03 9.02 1.44
N LYS A 47 -4.00 8.45 0.80
CA LYS A 47 -2.64 8.96 0.96
C LYS A 47 -2.45 10.16 0.04
N SER A 48 -2.49 11.36 0.64
CA SER A 48 -2.13 12.65 0.01
C SER A 48 -1.05 12.47 -1.06
N ASN A 49 -1.19 13.10 -2.23
CA ASN A 49 -0.20 13.02 -3.31
C ASN A 49 1.24 13.31 -2.84
N LEU A 50 1.41 14.05 -1.74
CA LEU A 50 2.69 14.29 -1.06
C LEU A 50 3.30 13.02 -0.45
N LEU A 51 2.51 12.13 0.12
CA LEU A 51 2.98 10.88 0.73
C LEU A 51 3.50 9.86 -0.31
N LYS A 52 3.23 10.07 -1.61
CA LYS A 52 3.82 9.26 -2.69
C LYS A 52 5.32 9.47 -2.82
N PHE A 53 5.84 10.59 -2.33
CA PHE A 53 7.26 10.93 -2.36
C PHE A 53 7.99 10.60 -1.05
N ALA A 54 7.25 10.37 0.04
CA ALA A 54 7.81 10.06 1.36
C ALA A 54 8.56 8.71 1.34
N GLY A 55 9.88 8.75 1.56
CA GLY A 55 10.75 7.56 1.60
C GLY A 55 11.17 6.99 0.24
N ASN A 56 10.67 7.53 -0.87
CA ASN A 56 11.05 7.11 -2.23
C ASN A 56 12.24 7.90 -2.78
N TRP A 57 12.47 9.11 -2.29
CA TRP A 57 13.52 10.00 -2.78
C TRP A 57 14.59 10.13 -1.70
N LYS A 58 15.86 10.10 -2.12
CA LYS A 58 16.96 10.50 -1.23
C LYS A 58 16.84 11.98 -0.92
N GLU A 59 17.33 12.40 0.24
CA GLU A 59 17.24 13.78 0.72
C GLU A 59 17.74 14.79 -0.33
N ASP A 60 18.80 14.45 -1.06
CA ASP A 60 19.37 15.28 -2.13
C ASP A 60 18.42 15.45 -3.33
N GLU A 61 17.64 14.42 -3.68
CA GLU A 61 16.69 14.47 -4.78
C GLU A 61 15.48 15.35 -4.40
N ALA A 62 15.01 15.22 -3.15
CA ALA A 62 13.95 16.05 -2.61
C ALA A 62 14.36 17.53 -2.56
N ASN A 63 15.60 17.81 -2.12
CA ASN A 63 16.14 19.16 -2.06
C ASN A 63 16.32 19.80 -3.44
N ARG A 64 16.68 19.01 -4.47
CA ARG A 64 16.74 19.52 -5.86
C ARG A 64 15.37 19.92 -6.38
N MET A 65 14.35 19.07 -6.22
CA MET A 65 12.99 19.40 -6.64
C MET A 65 12.44 20.62 -5.91
N LEU A 66 12.71 20.76 -4.60
CA LEU A 66 12.34 21.97 -3.87
C LEU A 66 13.03 23.20 -4.46
N LYS A 67 14.34 23.11 -4.74
CA LYS A 67 15.10 24.20 -5.35
C LYS A 67 14.55 24.61 -6.72
N ASP A 68 14.14 23.65 -7.55
CA ASP A 68 13.54 23.89 -8.86
C ASP A 68 12.13 24.52 -8.75
N ILE A 69 11.35 24.14 -7.74
CA ILE A 69 10.05 24.78 -7.45
C ILE A 69 10.24 26.23 -7.00
N TYR A 70 11.22 26.50 -6.14
CA TYR A 70 11.52 27.86 -5.68
C TYR A 70 12.09 28.72 -6.81
N SER A 71 13.01 28.21 -7.62
CA SER A 71 13.59 28.95 -8.75
C SER A 71 12.58 29.22 -9.85
N SER A 72 11.67 28.28 -10.15
CA SER A 72 10.61 28.49 -11.13
C SER A 72 9.54 29.49 -10.69
N ARG A 73 9.31 29.65 -9.38
CA ARG A 73 8.47 30.74 -8.84
C ARG A 73 9.14 32.11 -8.96
N ILE A 74 10.45 32.18 -8.74
CA ILE A 74 11.23 33.42 -8.87
C ILE A 74 11.39 33.82 -10.35
N SER A 75 11.42 32.86 -11.27
CA SER A 75 11.57 33.04 -12.72
C SER A 75 10.29 33.50 -13.46
N LYS A 76 9.17 33.74 -12.76
CA LYS A 76 7.91 34.20 -13.38
C LYS A 76 7.72 35.73 -13.34
N GLU A 77 8.76 36.49 -12.99
CA GLU A 77 8.83 37.95 -13.19
C GLU A 77 9.71 38.29 -14.40
#